data_AF-A0A4Y9T428-F1
#
_entry.id   AF-A0A4Y9T428-F1
#
_cell.length_a   1.000
_cell.length_b   1.000
_cell.length_c   1.000
_cell.angle_alpha   90.00
_cell.angle_beta   90.00
_cell.angle_gamma   90.00
#
_symmetry.space_group_name_H-M   'P 1'
#
loop_
_entity.id
_entity.type
_entity.pdbx_description
1 polymer ?
#
loop_
_entity_poly.entity_id
_entity_poly.type
_entity_poly.pdbx_seq_one_letter_code
_entity_poly.pdbx_strand_id
1 'polypeptide(L)' 'MAVGVSGIGDLRQFRLNRRESQEKFWGRFGVTQSSGSRFETGLSIPAPVAILLKLYASGKLSDGDLQG' A
#
# COMPACT_ATOMS: atom_id res chain seq x y z
N MET A 1 3.16 -7.46 -23.34
CA MET A 1 3.55 -7.71 -21.94
C MET A 1 3.50 -6.39 -21.21
N ALA A 2 2.64 -6.26 -20.20
CA ALA A 2 2.49 -5.01 -19.45
C ALA A 2 3.74 -4.76 -18.59
N VAL A 3 4.26 -3.54 -18.66
CA VAL A 3 5.40 -3.06 -17.88
C VAL A 3 5.10 -3.23 -16.39
N GLY A 4 5.79 -4.17 -15.75
CA GLY A 4 5.71 -4.39 -14.31
C GLY A 4 6.29 -3.18 -13.58
N VAL A 5 5.51 -2.61 -12.66
CA VAL A 5 5.93 -1.49 -11.81
C VAL A 5 6.98 -1.94 -10.80
N SER A 6 8.24 -1.99 -11.21
CA SER A 6 9.39 -2.07 -10.32
C SER A 6 9.52 -0.74 -9.57
N GLY A 7 8.96 -0.66 -8.36
CA GLY A 7 9.04 0.58 -7.60
C GLY A 7 8.30 0.63 -6.28
N ILE A 8 8.04 -0.51 -5.64
CA ILE A 8 7.87 -0.65 -4.18
C ILE A 8 8.41 -2.05 -3.88
N GLY A 9 9.65 -2.16 -3.41
CA GLY A 9 10.20 -3.46 -3.01
C GLY A 9 9.27 -4.07 -1.96
N ASP A 10 8.65 -5.20 -2.33
CA ASP A 10 7.67 -5.96 -1.55
C ASP A 10 6.84 -5.14 -0.54
N LEU A 11 5.65 -4.67 -0.94
CA LEU A 11 4.70 -3.95 -0.08
C LEU A 11 4.45 -4.65 1.27
N ARG A 12 4.50 -5.99 1.27
CA ARG A 12 4.41 -6.78 2.49
C ARG A 12 5.60 -6.51 3.40
N GLN A 13 6.82 -6.49 2.88
CA GLN A 13 8.03 -6.13 3.66
C GLN A 13 7.96 -4.70 4.17
N PHE A 14 7.53 -3.75 3.33
CA PHE A 14 7.35 -2.36 3.76
C PHE A 14 6.42 -2.27 4.98
N ARG A 15 5.28 -2.95 4.96
CA ARG A 15 4.36 -3.04 6.09
C ARG A 15 4.96 -3.78 7.30
N LEU A 16 5.63 -4.91 7.07
CA LEU A 16 6.23 -5.72 8.14
C LEU A 16 7.35 -4.97 8.88
N ASN A 17 8.16 -4.19 8.17
CA ASN A 17 9.20 -3.34 8.77
C ASN A 17 8.59 -2.28 9.71
N ARG A 18 7.35 -1.86 9.45
CA ARG A 18 6.59 -0.96 10.32
C ARG A 18 5.84 -1.69 11.45
N ARG A 19 5.87 -3.03 11.46
CA ARG A 19 5.17 -3.89 12.43
C ARG A 19 3.66 -3.63 12.49
N GLU A 20 3.05 -3.38 11.34
CA GLU A 20 1.63 -3.08 11.23
C GLU A 20 0.83 -4.28 10.73
N SER A 21 -0.39 -4.46 11.25
CA SER A 21 -1.36 -5.38 10.66
C SER A 21 -1.78 -4.90 9.26
N GLN A 22 -2.29 -5.81 8.44
CA GLN A 22 -2.86 -5.45 7.14
C GLN A 22 -4.00 -4.45 7.29
N GLU A 23 -4.89 -4.65 8.26
CA GLU A 23 -5.99 -3.71 8.55
C GLU A 23 -5.47 -2.29 8.83
N LYS A 24 -4.48 -2.16 9.72
CA LYS A 24 -3.90 -0.84 10.06
C LYS A 24 -3.23 -0.21 8.84
N PHE A 25 -2.42 -0.97 8.11
CA PHE A 25 -1.70 -0.48 6.94
C PHE A 25 -2.64 -0.04 5.81
N TRP A 26 -3.49 -0.95 5.37
CA TRP A 26 -4.38 -0.77 4.23
C TRP A 26 -5.55 0.16 4.52
N GLY A 27 -6.00 0.22 5.77
CA GLY A 27 -7.08 1.11 6.22
C GLY A 27 -6.81 2.58 5.90
N ARG A 28 -5.54 3.03 5.97
CA ARG A 28 -5.12 4.39 5.58
C ARG A 28 -5.47 4.77 4.14
N PHE A 29 -5.57 3.77 3.27
CA PHE A 29 -5.83 3.95 1.85
C PHE A 29 -7.28 3.59 1.48
N GLY A 30 -8.17 3.47 2.48
CA GLY A 30 -9.55 3.04 2.28
C GLY A 30 -9.67 1.57 1.81
N VAL A 31 -8.64 0.75 2.06
CA VAL A 31 -8.59 -0.65 1.61
C VAL A 31 -8.87 -1.58 2.78
N THR A 32 -9.79 -2.53 2.58
CA THR A 32 -10.10 -3.56 3.58
C THR A 32 -8.93 -4.52 3.78
N GLN A 33 -8.83 -5.15 4.96
CA GLN A 33 -7.80 -6.15 5.24
C GLN A 33 -7.76 -7.28 4.18
N SER A 34 -8.92 -7.79 3.78
CA SER A 34 -9.03 -8.89 2.79
C SER A 34 -8.53 -8.47 1.39
N SER A 35 -8.81 -7.24 0.97
CA SER A 35 -8.30 -6.69 -0.29
C SER A 35 -6.79 -6.45 -0.21
N GLY A 36 -6.31 -5.89 0.89
CA GLY A 36 -4.89 -5.69 1.15
C GLY A 36 -4.08 -6.98 1.13
N SER A 37 -4.64 -8.06 1.69
CA SER A 37 -4.03 -9.40 1.62
C SER A 37 -3.82 -9.87 0.18
N ARG A 38 -4.82 -9.69 -0.69
CA ARG A 38 -4.71 -10.06 -2.11
C ARG A 38 -3.65 -9.24 -2.84
N PHE A 39 -3.53 -7.95 -2.52
CA PHE A 39 -2.51 -7.09 -3.10
C PHE A 39 -1.09 -7.54 -2.70
N GLU A 40 -0.90 -7.96 -1.45
CA GLU A 40 0.38 -8.52 -0.98
C GLU A 40 0.73 -9.88 -1.59
N THR A 41 -0.25 -10.62 -2.12
CA THR A 41 -0.03 -11.93 -2.78
C THR A 41 -0.05 -11.86 -4.30
N GLY A 42 -0.06 -10.66 -4.90
CA GLY A 42 0.14 -10.47 -6.34
C GLY A 42 -1.09 -10.06 -7.14
N LEU A 43 -2.23 -9.75 -6.51
CA LEU A 43 -3.33 -9.08 -7.22
C LEU A 43 -2.93 -7.65 -7.59
N SER A 44 -3.30 -7.20 -8.79
CA SER A 44 -3.06 -5.83 -9.21
C SER A 44 -3.74 -4.83 -8.27
N ILE A 45 -2.99 -3.81 -7.86
CA ILE A 45 -3.49 -2.71 -7.03
C ILE A 45 -4.19 -1.68 -7.93
N PRO A 46 -5.39 -1.19 -7.58
CA PRO A 46 -6.05 -0.12 -8.30
C PRO A 46 -5.17 1.13 -8.41
N ALA A 47 -5.18 1.80 -9.57
CA ALA A 47 -4.31 2.96 -9.82
C ALA A 47 -4.40 4.06 -8.74
N PRO A 48 -5.59 4.44 -8.21
CA PRO A 48 -5.67 5.44 -7.14
C PRO A 48 -4.90 5.04 -5.88
N VAL A 49 -5.04 3.77 -5.45
CA VAL A 49 -4.34 3.22 -4.27
C VAL A 49 -2.84 3.18 -4.51
N ALA A 50 -2.41 2.80 -5.72
CA ALA A 50 -0.98 2.76 -6.07
C ALA A 50 -0.34 4.15 -6.05
N ILE A 51 -1.06 5.21 -6.45
CA ILE A 51 -0.59 6.59 -6.37
C ILE A 51 -0.40 7.00 -4.91
N LEU A 52 -1.40 6.76 -4.05
CA LEU A 52 -1.31 7.08 -2.62
C LEU A 52 -0.14 6.35 -1.94
N LEU A 53 0.04 5.06 -2.23
CA LEU A 53 1.18 4.27 -1.72
C LEU A 53 2.53 4.87 -2.12
N LYS A 54 2.68 5.29 -3.39
CA LYS A 54 3.93 5.93 -3.86
C LYS A 54 4.18 7.27 -3.18
N LEU A 55 3.14 8.09 -3.02
CA LEU A 55 3.26 9.37 -2.33
C LEU A 55 3.65 9.18 -0.86
N TYR A 56 3.00 8.23 -0.16
CA TYR A 56 3.30 7.87 1.22
C TYR A 56 4.72 7.31 1.39
N ALA A 57 5.11 6.34 0.56
CA ALA A 57 6.46 5.77 0.59
C ALA A 57 7.56 6.80 0.27
N SER A 58 7.25 7.82 -0.52
CA SER A 58 8.16 8.93 -0.83
C SER A 58 8.17 10.06 0.20
N GLY A 59 7.38 9.94 1.29
CA GLY A 59 7.27 10.96 2.34
C GLY A 59 6.48 12.21 1.93
N LYS A 60 5.78 12.19 0.78
CA LYS A 60 4.91 13.29 0.35
C LYS A 60 3.52 13.26 1.01
N LEU A 61 3.13 12.08 1.52
CA LEU A 61 1.97 11.91 2.38
C LEU A 61 2.45 11.33 3.72
N SER A 62 1.84 11.82 4.78
CA SER A 62 2.02 11.36 6.15
C SER A 62 0.76 10.63 6.65
N ASP A 63 0.85 10.04 7.84
CA ASP A 63 -0.34 9.44 8.48
C ASP A 63 -1.43 10.49 8.78
N GLY A 64 -1.08 11.76 8.96
CA GLY A 64 -2.06 12.84 9.21
C GLY A 64 -2.87 13.23 7.97
N ASP A 65 -2.30 13.05 6.77
CA ASP A 65 -2.98 13.34 5.50
C ASP A 65 -3.98 12.24 5.10
N LEU A 66 -3.89 11.08 5.74
CA LEU A 66 -4.64 9.86 5.42
C LEU A 66 -5.57 9.40 6.56
N GLN A 67 -5.64 10.17 7.64
CA GLN A 67 -6.65 9.98 8.68
C GLN A 67 -7.95 10.65 8.22
N GLY A 68 -8.94 9.83 7.89
CA GLY A 68 -10.34 10.24 7.81
C GLY A 68 -11.00 10.17 9.17
#